data_AF-A0A9D8I7I3-F1
#
_entry.id   AF-A0A9D8I7I3-F1
#
_cell.length_a   1.000
_cell.length_b   1.000
_cell.length_c   1.000
_cell.angle_alpha   90.00
_cell.angle_beta   90.00
_cell.angle_gamma   90.00
#
_symmetry.space_group_name_H-M   'P 1'
#
loop_
_entity.id
_entity.type
_entity.pdbx_description
1 polymer ?
#
loop_
_entity_poly.entity_id
_entity_poly.type
_entity_poly.pdbx_seq_one_letter_code
_entity_poly.pdbx_strand_id
1 'polypeptide(L)'
;MSRQQAEWAAEKLKLEEALKKAKARAAVIETPAAAPEAPVPALVVKPAGPDPRAILDRLQTFKFAPAPGDGQSAARVRQSRRLMHEFESLIDAGAAALPVIREFLARNLDLDYQAGGLKGPRDGSVQTEFLVPPSLRLGLFDALRQMGGAQAEGLLVEVLRSTARGVEVAYLSRVLQEMAPNKHRDIAVAAAKELLANPVAEAAALDKNDRSYLYGVLHFFNDASYAGIAQGQLLAADGKVDRAALGYLHMALGEQSVPIVANAYQDPRLTDAASKEPLARVALAFVGTNPQAEQMFGKAVRDPALAGEPVRNLVEDLNQNGFANRRVLTPEDVRLATFRLALTEQYLQQPFVQSDKTLSRAFAEANKDLTGMLQRASGAAPPLKVKVPANP
;
A
#
# COMPACT_ATOMS: atom_id res chain seq x y z
N MET A 1 -31.34 -5.93 -32.59
CA MET A 1 -31.26 -5.49 -31.18
C MET A 1 -30.73 -6.66 -30.38
N SER A 2 -29.44 -6.64 -30.09
CA SER A 2 -28.62 -7.82 -29.74
C SER A 2 -28.78 -8.23 -28.27
N ARG A 3 -28.52 -9.51 -27.96
CA ARG A 3 -28.48 -10.06 -26.59
C ARG A 3 -27.64 -9.20 -25.62
N GLN A 4 -26.62 -8.55 -26.13
CA GLN A 4 -25.72 -7.64 -25.40
C GLN A 4 -26.45 -6.42 -24.80
N GLN A 5 -27.49 -5.90 -25.48
CA GLN A 5 -28.31 -4.79 -24.94
C GLN A 5 -29.26 -5.28 -23.84
N ALA A 6 -29.71 -6.53 -23.91
CA ALA A 6 -30.56 -7.14 -22.88
C ALA A 6 -29.76 -7.48 -21.61
N GLU A 7 -28.52 -7.97 -21.77
CA GLU A 7 -27.59 -8.23 -20.67
C GLU A 7 -27.19 -6.94 -19.95
N TRP A 8 -26.90 -5.87 -20.70
CA TRP A 8 -26.60 -4.56 -20.13
C TRP A 8 -27.78 -3.96 -19.37
N ALA A 9 -29.00 -4.10 -19.91
CA ALA A 9 -30.20 -3.62 -19.22
C ALA A 9 -30.47 -4.39 -17.91
N ALA A 10 -30.26 -5.70 -17.90
CA ALA A 10 -30.39 -6.53 -16.70
C ALA A 10 -29.35 -6.20 -15.63
N GLU A 11 -28.10 -5.94 -16.05
CA GLU A 11 -27.02 -5.55 -15.16
C GLU A 11 -27.26 -4.16 -14.54
N LYS A 12 -27.73 -3.19 -15.35
CA LYS A 12 -28.12 -1.86 -14.86
C LYS A 12 -29.22 -1.93 -13.81
N LEU A 13 -30.24 -2.77 -14.04
CA LEU A 13 -31.36 -2.93 -13.11
C LEU A 13 -30.91 -3.55 -11.78
N LYS A 14 -29.99 -4.53 -11.85
CA LYS A 14 -29.38 -5.15 -10.68
C LYS A 14 -28.52 -4.16 -9.87
N LEU A 15 -27.79 -3.28 -10.56
CA LEU A 15 -27.00 -2.22 -9.92
C LEU A 15 -27.90 -1.15 -9.27
N GLU A 16 -29.00 -0.77 -9.92
CA GLU A 16 -29.97 0.16 -9.37
C GLU A 16 -30.69 -0.42 -8.14
N GLU A 17 -31.04 -1.70 -8.15
CA GLU A 17 -31.58 -2.40 -6.98
C GLU A 17 -30.56 -2.53 -5.84
N ALA A 18 -29.29 -2.83 -6.16
CA ALA A 18 -28.22 -2.87 -5.17
C ALA A 18 -28.00 -1.50 -4.53
N LEU A 19 -28.05 -0.43 -5.32
CA LEU A 19 -27.90 0.95 -4.85
C LEU A 19 -29.10 1.40 -4.02
N LYS A 20 -30.32 0.97 -4.39
CA LYS A 20 -31.54 1.20 -3.59
C LYS A 20 -31.49 0.43 -2.27
N LYS A 21 -30.99 -0.80 -2.27
CA LYS A 21 -30.82 -1.64 -1.06
C LYS A 21 -29.73 -1.10 -0.13
N ALA A 22 -28.64 -0.56 -0.69
CA ALA A 22 -27.59 0.13 0.06
C ALA A 22 -28.13 1.42 0.71
N LYS A 23 -28.90 2.22 -0.04
CA LYS A 23 -29.58 3.43 0.49
C LYS A 23 -30.65 3.10 1.54
N ALA A 24 -31.39 2.00 1.38
CA ALA A 24 -32.38 1.56 2.36
C ALA A 24 -31.72 1.04 3.64
N ARG A 25 -30.58 0.34 3.55
CA ARG A 25 -29.77 -0.04 4.72
C ARG A 25 -29.21 1.17 5.47
N ALA A 26 -28.93 2.27 4.79
CA ALA A 26 -28.55 3.53 5.42
C ALA A 26 -29.73 4.26 6.09
N ALA A 27 -30.97 3.99 5.67
CA ALA A 27 -32.19 4.61 6.24
C ALA A 27 -32.80 3.81 7.41
N VAL A 28 -32.56 2.49 7.47
CA VAL A 28 -33.06 1.61 8.55
C VAL A 28 -31.97 1.42 9.60
N ILE A 29 -31.68 2.49 10.34
CA ILE A 29 -31.09 2.39 11.69
C ILE A 29 -32.19 2.88 12.63
N GLU A 30 -33.12 1.99 12.98
CA GLU A 30 -34.04 2.25 14.07
C GLU A 30 -33.26 2.25 15.38
N THR A 31 -33.31 3.38 16.07
CA THR A 31 -32.72 3.60 17.38
C THR A 31 -33.55 2.80 18.41
N PRO A 32 -32.97 1.93 19.26
CA PRO A 32 -33.73 1.34 20.35
C PRO A 32 -34.12 2.43 21.34
N ALA A 33 -35.41 2.51 21.68
CA ALA A 33 -35.94 3.42 22.69
C ALA A 33 -35.30 3.14 24.06
N ALA A 34 -34.62 4.14 24.62
CA ALA A 34 -34.11 4.11 25.98
C ALA A 34 -35.25 4.39 26.98
N ALA A 35 -35.31 3.58 28.04
CA ALA A 35 -36.20 3.78 29.19
C ALA A 35 -35.80 5.04 29.98
N PRO A 36 -36.73 5.68 30.72
CA PRO A 36 -36.49 7.00 31.32
C PRO A 36 -35.66 6.90 32.59
N GLU A 37 -34.42 7.41 32.56
CA GLU A 37 -33.68 7.78 33.77
C GLU A 37 -34.04 9.21 34.20
N ALA A 38 -34.19 9.38 35.52
CA ALA A 38 -34.64 10.60 36.18
C ALA A 38 -33.64 11.78 35.99
N PRO A 39 -34.13 13.04 36.02
CA PRO A 39 -33.32 14.20 35.68
C PRO A 39 -32.34 14.55 36.81
N VAL A 40 -31.06 14.31 36.58
CA VAL A 40 -29.97 15.03 37.28
C VAL A 40 -29.84 16.42 36.64
N PRO A 41 -29.81 17.51 37.41
CA PRO A 41 -29.79 18.86 36.86
C PRO A 41 -28.49 19.09 36.07
N ALA A 42 -28.63 19.34 34.78
CA ALA A 42 -27.54 19.75 33.91
C ALA A 42 -27.00 21.11 34.36
N LEU A 43 -25.77 21.14 34.86
CA LEU A 43 -24.98 22.35 34.88
C LEU A 43 -24.75 22.76 33.43
N VAL A 44 -25.45 23.80 32.99
CA VAL A 44 -25.23 24.44 31.69
C VAL A 44 -23.85 25.12 31.74
N VAL A 45 -22.81 24.38 31.37
CA VAL A 45 -21.52 24.97 31.05
C VAL A 45 -21.67 25.59 29.65
N LYS A 46 -21.74 26.93 29.59
CA LYS A 46 -21.55 27.65 28.33
C LYS A 46 -20.19 27.24 27.75
N PRO A 47 -20.09 26.76 26.49
CA PRO A 47 -18.80 26.52 25.89
C PRO A 47 -18.10 27.88 25.73
N ALA A 48 -16.96 28.06 26.38
CA ALA A 48 -16.14 29.27 26.30
C ALA A 48 -15.32 29.35 24.99
N GLY A 49 -15.55 28.43 24.05
CA GLY A 49 -14.86 28.32 22.77
C GLY A 49 -15.77 28.57 21.57
N PRO A 50 -15.17 28.75 20.37
CA PRO A 50 -15.92 28.90 19.12
C PRO A 50 -16.85 27.70 18.86
N ASP A 51 -18.03 27.97 18.31
CA ASP A 51 -19.03 26.95 17.96
C ASP A 51 -18.45 25.89 16.98
N PRO A 52 -18.44 24.59 17.35
CA PRO A 52 -17.92 23.52 16.50
C PRO A 52 -18.51 23.49 15.09
N ARG A 53 -19.79 23.87 14.93
CA ARG A 53 -20.41 23.93 13.60
C ARG A 53 -19.77 25.02 12.75
N ALA A 54 -19.61 26.21 13.31
CA ALA A 54 -18.95 27.32 12.64
C ALA A 54 -17.48 27.02 12.30
N ILE A 55 -16.75 26.28 13.14
CA ILE A 55 -15.38 25.81 12.83
C ILE A 55 -15.41 24.88 11.61
N LEU A 56 -16.28 23.87 11.61
CA LEU A 56 -16.36 22.92 10.50
C LEU A 56 -16.80 23.57 9.19
N ASP A 57 -17.67 24.58 9.23
CA ASP A 57 -18.07 25.34 8.05
C ASP A 57 -16.88 26.13 7.45
N ARG A 58 -16.00 26.68 8.31
CA ARG A 58 -14.75 27.32 7.84
C ARG A 58 -13.79 26.31 7.22
N LEU A 59 -13.68 25.10 7.78
CA LEU A 59 -12.88 24.02 7.22
C LEU A 59 -13.40 23.57 5.83
N GLN A 60 -14.71 23.42 5.66
CA GLN A 60 -15.34 23.03 4.39
C GLN A 60 -15.19 24.09 3.29
N THR A 61 -15.14 25.36 3.67
CA THR A 61 -14.97 26.47 2.73
C THR A 61 -13.51 26.87 2.52
N PHE A 62 -12.59 26.21 3.22
CA PHE A 62 -11.18 26.51 3.15
C PHE A 62 -10.63 26.22 1.75
N LYS A 63 -9.99 27.24 1.15
CA LYS A 63 -9.31 27.11 -0.14
C LYS A 63 -7.92 27.68 -0.02
N PHE A 64 -6.94 26.92 -0.49
CA PHE A 64 -5.63 27.49 -0.74
C PHE A 64 -5.72 28.40 -1.95
N ALA A 65 -5.32 29.66 -1.79
CA ALA A 65 -5.23 30.57 -2.92
C ALA A 65 -4.18 30.05 -3.93
N PRO A 66 -4.45 30.08 -5.25
CA PRO A 66 -3.44 29.84 -6.26
C PRO A 66 -2.34 30.91 -6.15
N ALA A 67 -1.07 30.51 -6.25
CA ALA A 67 0.06 31.39 -5.94
C ALA A 67 0.62 32.09 -7.19
N PRO A 68 0.81 33.42 -7.16
CA PRO A 68 1.70 34.12 -8.08
C PRO A 68 3.04 34.52 -7.42
N GLY A 69 4.18 34.06 -7.97
CA GLY A 69 5.54 34.61 -7.75
C GLY A 69 6.18 34.43 -6.35
N ASP A 70 7.49 34.67 -6.24
CA ASP A 70 8.46 34.26 -5.19
C ASP A 70 8.13 34.54 -3.69
N GLY A 71 7.01 35.17 -3.34
CA GLY A 71 6.50 35.32 -1.96
C GLY A 71 5.78 34.06 -1.39
N GLN A 72 5.98 32.91 -2.03
CA GLN A 72 5.10 31.72 -2.01
C GLN A 72 5.10 30.98 -0.68
N SER A 73 6.26 30.88 -0.04
CA SER A 73 6.44 30.09 1.17
C SER A 73 5.71 30.71 2.36
N ALA A 74 5.78 32.04 2.52
CA ALA A 74 5.21 32.72 3.68
C ALA A 74 3.67 32.74 3.65
N ALA A 75 3.05 32.99 2.49
CA ALA A 75 1.59 32.98 2.35
C ALA A 75 1.00 31.57 2.53
N ARG A 76 1.65 30.56 1.92
CA ARG A 76 1.26 29.16 2.10
C ARG A 76 1.40 28.72 3.56
N VAL A 77 2.50 29.10 4.24
CA VAL A 77 2.69 28.82 5.67
C VAL A 77 1.59 29.47 6.52
N ARG A 78 1.21 30.73 6.25
CA ARG A 78 0.10 31.38 6.97
C ARG A 78 -1.24 30.67 6.76
N GLN A 79 -1.53 30.23 5.53
CA GLN A 79 -2.73 29.47 5.22
C GLN A 79 -2.73 28.10 5.93
N SER A 80 -1.60 27.38 5.90
CA SER A 80 -1.46 26.12 6.63
C SER A 80 -1.66 26.30 8.13
N ARG A 81 -1.07 27.34 8.75
CA ARG A 81 -1.28 27.64 10.18
C ARG A 81 -2.74 27.93 10.49
N ARG A 82 -3.44 28.68 9.62
CA ARG A 82 -4.88 28.92 9.79
C ARG A 82 -5.67 27.62 9.73
N LEU A 83 -5.38 26.75 8.76
CA LEU A 83 -6.05 25.46 8.64
C LEU A 83 -5.83 24.60 9.91
N MET A 84 -4.59 24.53 10.39
CA MET A 84 -4.26 23.81 11.63
C MET A 84 -4.96 24.39 12.84
N HIS A 85 -5.00 25.72 12.96
CA HIS A 85 -5.70 26.39 14.06
C HIS A 85 -7.20 26.05 14.10
N GLU A 86 -7.86 25.88 12.95
CA GLU A 86 -9.27 25.44 12.92
C GLU A 86 -9.41 23.99 13.40
N PHE A 87 -8.50 23.08 13.05
CA PHE A 87 -8.49 21.71 13.59
C PHE A 87 -8.20 21.68 15.09
N GLU A 88 -7.21 22.45 15.57
CA GLU A 88 -6.90 22.60 17.00
C GLU A 88 -8.11 23.13 17.76
N SER A 89 -8.79 24.15 17.24
CA SER A 89 -10.01 24.69 17.85
C SER A 89 -11.13 23.65 17.93
N LEU A 90 -11.22 22.75 16.94
CA LEU A 90 -12.17 21.65 16.96
C LEU A 90 -11.80 20.61 18.04
N ILE A 91 -10.51 20.28 18.17
CA ILE A 91 -9.98 19.39 19.21
C ILE A 91 -10.23 19.95 20.61
N ASP A 92 -9.97 21.24 20.82
CA ASP A 92 -10.20 21.95 22.09
C ASP A 92 -11.68 21.97 22.49
N ALA A 93 -12.59 21.97 21.53
CA ALA A 93 -14.03 21.85 21.80
C ALA A 93 -14.42 20.44 22.30
N GLY A 94 -13.56 19.43 22.14
CA GLY A 94 -13.70 18.09 22.71
C GLY A 94 -15.04 17.43 22.42
N ALA A 95 -15.73 16.97 23.47
CA ALA A 95 -16.99 16.25 23.36
C ALA A 95 -18.09 17.03 22.62
N ALA A 96 -18.08 18.37 22.67
CA ALA A 96 -19.06 19.20 21.98
C ALA A 96 -18.93 19.15 20.45
N ALA A 97 -17.74 18.82 19.92
CA ALA A 97 -17.50 18.69 18.49
C ALA A 97 -17.94 17.34 17.91
N LEU A 98 -18.02 16.29 18.73
CA LEU A 98 -18.27 14.92 18.27
C LEU A 98 -19.57 14.76 17.44
N PRO A 99 -20.73 15.33 17.82
CA PRO A 99 -21.95 15.20 17.02
C PRO A 99 -21.82 15.86 15.64
N VAL A 100 -21.15 17.02 15.58
CA VAL A 100 -20.95 17.79 14.34
C VAL A 100 -20.00 17.05 13.39
N ILE A 101 -18.92 16.48 13.92
CA ILE A 101 -17.97 15.66 13.16
C ILE A 101 -18.68 14.40 12.63
N ARG A 102 -19.44 13.69 13.48
CA ARG A 102 -20.21 12.50 13.07
C ARG A 102 -21.12 12.80 11.89
N GLU A 103 -21.91 13.88 11.99
CA GLU A 103 -22.87 14.28 10.95
C GLU A 103 -22.18 14.51 9.60
N PHE A 104 -21.03 15.17 9.59
CA PHE A 104 -20.27 15.39 8.36
C PHE A 104 -19.68 14.10 7.80
N LEU A 105 -19.03 13.29 8.64
CA LEU A 105 -18.38 12.05 8.21
C LEU A 105 -19.40 11.04 7.63
N ALA A 106 -20.62 11.00 8.17
CA ALA A 106 -21.72 10.17 7.69
C ALA A 106 -22.17 10.48 6.25
N ARG A 107 -21.88 11.69 5.74
CA ARG A 107 -22.21 12.06 4.34
C ARG A 107 -21.24 11.49 3.32
N ASN A 108 -20.12 10.91 3.78
CA ASN A 108 -19.05 10.36 2.94
C ASN A 108 -18.50 11.37 1.90
N LEU A 109 -18.50 12.66 2.25
CA LEU A 109 -17.94 13.75 1.45
C LEU A 109 -16.52 14.06 1.93
N ASP A 110 -15.60 14.30 0.99
CA ASP A 110 -14.25 14.79 1.29
C ASP A 110 -13.91 16.07 0.52
N LEU A 111 -12.95 16.81 1.05
CA LEU A 111 -12.38 18.01 0.45
C LEU A 111 -10.85 17.91 0.48
N ASP A 112 -10.24 17.82 -0.70
CA ASP A 112 -8.78 17.78 -0.82
C ASP A 112 -8.16 19.15 -0.50
N TYR A 113 -7.22 19.16 0.44
CA TYR A 113 -6.42 20.32 0.83
C TYR A 113 -5.07 20.38 0.14
N GLN A 114 -4.53 19.23 -0.24
CA GLN A 114 -3.28 19.12 -0.98
C GLN A 114 -3.56 18.53 -2.36
N ALA A 115 -3.08 19.22 -3.40
CA ALA A 115 -3.14 18.69 -4.76
C ALA A 115 -2.12 17.54 -4.90
N GLY A 116 -2.62 16.30 -5.02
CA GLY A 116 -1.80 15.10 -5.22
C GLY A 116 -2.18 13.97 -4.25
N GLY A 117 -1.80 12.74 -4.61
CA GLY A 117 -1.94 11.60 -3.70
C GLY A 117 -0.95 11.65 -2.54
N LEU A 118 -1.17 10.86 -1.50
CA LEU A 118 -0.19 10.69 -0.43
C LEU A 118 1.13 10.15 -1.00
N LYS A 119 2.23 10.80 -0.65
CA LYS A 119 3.57 10.24 -0.86
C LYS A 119 3.85 9.29 0.31
N GLY A 120 3.80 7.99 0.05
CA GLY A 120 4.07 6.95 1.03
C GLY A 120 4.97 5.86 0.47
N PRO A 121 5.48 4.97 1.34
CA PRO A 121 6.20 3.78 0.89
C PRO A 121 5.31 2.92 -0.03
N ARG A 122 5.95 2.17 -0.92
CA ARG A 122 5.24 1.35 -1.94
C ARG A 122 4.50 0.14 -1.37
N ASP A 123 4.65 -0.12 -0.07
CA ASP A 123 4.05 -1.25 0.67
C ASP A 123 2.60 -0.99 1.10
N GLY A 124 2.01 0.16 0.74
CA GLY A 124 0.65 0.52 1.12
C GLY A 124 0.53 1.08 2.53
N SER A 125 1.64 1.41 3.18
CA SER A 125 1.64 2.08 4.47
C SER A 125 1.21 3.55 4.36
N VAL A 126 0.36 4.00 5.29
CA VAL A 126 -0.11 5.39 5.40
C VAL A 126 0.46 6.06 6.64
N GLN A 127 1.10 7.22 6.48
CA GLN A 127 1.52 8.03 7.63
C GLN A 127 0.28 8.51 8.40
N THR A 128 0.28 8.36 9.73
CA THR A 128 -0.83 8.79 10.58
C THR A 128 -0.68 10.22 11.08
N GLU A 129 0.54 10.77 11.00
CA GLU A 129 0.88 12.13 11.42
C GLU A 129 1.08 13.04 10.21
N PHE A 130 0.37 14.17 10.19
CA PHE A 130 0.49 15.17 9.14
C PHE A 130 0.73 16.54 9.74
N LEU A 131 1.71 17.27 9.21
CA LEU A 131 1.87 18.69 9.53
C LEU A 131 0.70 19.53 8.98
N VAL A 132 0.16 19.12 7.83
CA VAL A 132 -1.04 19.69 7.22
C VAL A 132 -1.84 18.51 6.65
N PRO A 133 -3.10 18.30 7.07
CA PRO A 133 -3.87 17.17 6.59
C PRO A 133 -4.07 17.22 5.08
N PRO A 134 -4.04 16.08 4.36
CA PRO A 134 -4.19 16.05 2.91
C PRO A 134 -5.62 16.38 2.46
N SER A 135 -6.60 16.07 3.31
CA SER A 135 -8.02 16.35 3.09
C SER A 135 -8.75 16.61 4.39
N LEU A 136 -9.97 17.14 4.29
CA LEU A 136 -10.83 17.40 5.44
C LEU A 136 -11.12 16.13 6.24
N ARG A 137 -11.51 15.03 5.59
CA ARG A 137 -11.83 13.78 6.32
C ARG A 137 -10.63 13.23 7.09
N LEU A 138 -9.45 13.22 6.48
CA LEU A 138 -8.24 12.76 7.17
C LEU A 138 -7.86 13.67 8.34
N GLY A 139 -8.05 14.99 8.21
CA GLY A 139 -7.89 15.93 9.32
C GLY A 139 -8.89 15.70 10.46
N LEU A 140 -10.15 15.36 10.13
CA LEU A 140 -11.16 15.03 11.14
C LEU A 140 -10.86 13.70 11.85
N PHE A 141 -10.27 12.71 11.16
CA PHE A 141 -9.84 11.48 11.82
C PHE A 141 -8.72 11.74 12.82
N ASP A 142 -7.74 12.57 12.44
CA ASP A 142 -6.68 12.96 13.37
C ASP A 142 -7.23 13.78 14.55
N ALA A 143 -8.19 14.68 14.31
CA ALA A 143 -8.87 15.41 15.39
C ALA A 143 -9.57 14.46 16.37
N LEU A 144 -10.32 13.46 15.87
CA LEU A 144 -10.95 12.43 16.70
C LEU A 144 -9.92 11.59 17.46
N ARG A 145 -8.80 11.23 16.83
CA ARG A 145 -7.68 10.52 17.47
C ARG A 145 -7.11 11.33 18.64
N GLN A 146 -6.88 12.63 18.43
CA GLN A 146 -6.33 13.53 19.45
C GLN A 146 -7.31 13.80 20.60
N MET A 147 -8.61 13.92 20.31
CA MET A 147 -9.65 13.99 21.36
C MET A 147 -9.67 12.73 22.23
N GLY A 148 -9.50 11.56 21.60
CA GLY A 148 -9.45 10.28 22.28
C GLY A 148 -10.76 9.89 22.99
N GLY A 149 -10.67 8.86 23.83
CA GLY A 149 -11.81 8.33 24.59
C GLY A 149 -12.78 7.48 23.76
N ALA A 150 -13.69 6.80 24.46
CA ALA A 150 -14.55 5.78 23.87
C ALA A 150 -15.52 6.33 22.80
N GLN A 151 -15.96 7.58 22.93
CA GLN A 151 -16.86 8.18 21.95
C GLN A 151 -16.14 8.49 20.63
N ALA A 152 -14.94 9.05 20.67
CA ALA A 152 -14.16 9.31 19.45
C ALA A 152 -13.67 8.02 18.80
N GLU A 153 -13.23 7.03 19.60
CA GLU A 153 -12.92 5.68 19.12
C GLU A 153 -14.14 5.07 18.39
N GLY A 154 -15.32 5.14 19.00
CA GLY A 154 -16.56 4.63 18.42
C GLY A 154 -16.91 5.28 17.07
N LEU A 155 -16.66 6.58 16.92
CA LEU A 155 -16.84 7.30 15.66
C LEU A 155 -15.86 6.84 14.58
N LEU A 156 -14.58 6.68 14.91
CA LEU A 156 -13.59 6.17 13.96
C LEU A 156 -13.92 4.75 13.48
N VAL A 157 -14.44 3.90 14.38
CA VAL A 157 -14.94 2.56 14.04
C VAL A 157 -16.19 2.62 13.15
N GLU A 158 -17.12 3.54 13.43
CA GLU A 158 -18.30 3.76 12.58
C GLU A 158 -17.88 4.11 11.15
N VAL A 159 -16.93 5.02 10.99
CA VAL A 159 -16.42 5.38 9.66
C VAL A 159 -15.67 4.21 9.00
N LEU A 160 -14.85 3.47 9.74
CA LEU A 160 -14.14 2.31 9.20
C LEU A 160 -15.10 1.26 8.61
N ARG A 161 -16.29 1.11 9.19
CA ARG A 161 -17.31 0.17 8.69
C ARG A 161 -18.03 0.64 7.43
N SER A 162 -18.05 1.93 7.14
CA SER A 162 -18.86 2.49 6.06
C SER A 162 -18.07 3.18 4.96
N THR A 163 -16.79 3.47 5.18
CA THR A 163 -15.96 4.14 4.18
C THR A 163 -15.75 3.25 2.96
N ALA A 164 -15.81 3.86 1.78
CA ALA A 164 -15.56 3.20 0.51
C ALA A 164 -14.14 3.47 -0.04
N ARG A 165 -13.23 3.98 0.80
CA ARG A 165 -11.93 4.50 0.37
C ARG A 165 -10.77 3.74 1.02
N GLY A 166 -9.88 3.19 0.20
CA GLY A 166 -8.77 2.37 0.68
C GLY A 166 -7.80 3.13 1.59
N VAL A 167 -7.52 4.40 1.27
CA VAL A 167 -6.67 5.27 2.10
C VAL A 167 -7.24 5.49 3.50
N GLU A 168 -8.56 5.62 3.63
CA GLU A 168 -9.23 5.81 4.92
C GLU A 168 -9.18 4.53 5.75
N VAL A 169 -9.45 3.37 5.13
CA VAL A 169 -9.31 2.07 5.81
C VAL A 169 -7.89 1.89 6.34
N ALA A 170 -6.87 2.21 5.55
CA ALA A 170 -5.47 2.09 5.98
C ALA A 170 -5.09 3.07 7.10
N TYR A 171 -5.54 4.33 7.02
CA TYR A 171 -5.33 5.31 8.08
C TYR A 171 -6.02 4.89 9.39
N LEU A 172 -7.32 4.60 9.32
CA LEU A 172 -8.13 4.23 10.48
C LEU A 172 -7.65 2.94 11.14
N SER A 173 -7.19 1.97 10.35
CA SER A 173 -6.59 0.72 10.87
C SER A 173 -5.41 0.99 11.82
N ARG A 174 -4.56 1.96 11.48
CA ARG A 174 -3.39 2.32 12.29
C ARG A 174 -3.78 3.10 13.52
N VAL A 175 -4.61 4.12 13.34
CA VAL A 175 -5.11 4.94 14.44
C VAL A 175 -5.86 4.11 15.48
N LEU A 176 -6.75 3.22 15.04
CA LEU A 176 -7.49 2.36 15.96
C LEU A 176 -6.60 1.31 16.62
N GLN A 177 -5.54 0.86 15.95
CA GLN A 177 -4.54 -0.02 16.56
C GLN A 177 -3.72 0.72 17.63
N GLU A 178 -3.38 1.99 17.42
CA GLU A 178 -2.71 2.85 18.41
C GLU A 178 -3.62 3.10 19.62
N MET A 179 -4.90 3.43 19.39
CA MET A 179 -5.87 3.74 20.45
C MET A 179 -6.31 2.51 21.25
N ALA A 180 -6.54 1.40 20.56
CA ALA A 180 -7.06 0.16 21.15
C ALA A 180 -6.46 -1.08 20.46
N PRO A 181 -5.24 -1.49 20.86
CA PRO A 181 -4.50 -2.56 20.20
C PRO A 181 -5.32 -3.83 20.00
N ASN A 182 -5.36 -4.30 18.75
CA ASN A 182 -6.05 -5.50 18.26
C ASN A 182 -7.58 -5.54 18.42
N LYS A 183 -8.19 -4.59 19.13
CA LYS A 183 -9.64 -4.57 19.40
C LYS A 183 -10.47 -4.50 18.13
N HIS A 184 -9.99 -3.76 17.12
CA HIS A 184 -10.71 -3.49 15.87
C HIS A 184 -10.13 -4.20 14.64
N ARG A 185 -9.21 -5.15 14.86
CA ARG A 185 -8.53 -5.89 13.80
C ARG A 185 -9.51 -6.47 12.78
N ASP A 186 -10.53 -7.20 13.27
CA ASP A 186 -11.42 -7.94 12.38
C ASP A 186 -12.31 -7.01 11.54
N ILE A 187 -12.67 -5.84 12.08
CA ILE A 187 -13.42 -4.80 11.35
C ILE A 187 -12.54 -4.24 10.22
N ALA A 188 -11.29 -3.90 10.52
CA ALA A 188 -10.34 -3.37 9.55
C ALA A 188 -10.04 -4.38 8.42
N VAL A 189 -9.78 -5.63 8.79
CA VAL A 189 -9.53 -6.72 7.85
C VAL A 189 -10.77 -6.97 6.98
N ALA A 190 -11.97 -6.99 7.55
CA ALA A 190 -13.21 -7.17 6.80
C ALA A 190 -13.44 -6.03 5.79
N ALA A 191 -13.29 -4.77 6.22
CA ALA A 191 -13.42 -3.62 5.35
C ALA A 191 -12.40 -3.65 4.20
N ALA A 192 -11.15 -4.03 4.50
CA ALA A 192 -10.11 -4.16 3.48
C ALA A 192 -10.46 -5.21 2.41
N LYS A 193 -10.92 -6.39 2.84
CA LYS A 193 -11.33 -7.48 1.94
C LYS A 193 -12.56 -7.10 1.11
N GLU A 194 -13.54 -6.43 1.70
CA GLU A 194 -14.75 -6.00 1.01
C GLU A 194 -14.44 -5.05 -0.15
N LEU A 195 -13.57 -4.05 0.07
CA LEU A 195 -13.16 -3.10 -0.97
C LEU A 195 -12.22 -3.72 -2.01
N LEU A 196 -11.38 -4.70 -1.63
CA LEU A 196 -10.58 -5.46 -2.60
C LEU A 196 -11.44 -6.35 -3.50
N ALA A 197 -12.57 -6.84 -3.00
CA ALA A 197 -13.53 -7.62 -3.76
C ALA A 197 -14.46 -6.74 -4.63
N ASN A 198 -14.74 -5.52 -4.18
CA ASN A 198 -15.66 -4.58 -4.83
C ASN A 198 -14.95 -3.22 -5.05
N PRO A 199 -14.04 -3.13 -6.03
CA PRO A 199 -13.30 -1.90 -6.28
C PRO A 199 -14.21 -0.78 -6.77
N VAL A 200 -13.93 0.45 -6.34
CA VAL A 200 -14.64 1.65 -6.80
C VAL A 200 -14.14 2.05 -8.19
N ALA A 201 -15.05 2.37 -9.11
CA ALA A 201 -14.74 2.58 -10.53
C ALA A 201 -13.99 3.89 -10.84
N GLU A 202 -14.19 4.94 -10.04
CA GLU A 202 -13.50 6.22 -10.19
C GLU A 202 -12.81 6.60 -8.88
N ALA A 203 -11.48 6.66 -8.92
CA ALA A 203 -10.66 6.97 -7.75
C ALA A 203 -10.30 8.48 -7.75
N ALA A 204 -10.55 9.17 -6.63
CA ALA A 204 -10.00 10.50 -6.42
C ALA A 204 -8.45 10.43 -6.37
N ALA A 205 -7.77 11.59 -6.35
CA ALA A 205 -6.31 11.61 -6.39
C ALA A 205 -5.66 10.85 -5.22
N LEU A 206 -6.27 10.91 -4.04
CA LEU A 206 -5.85 10.16 -2.85
C LEU A 206 -6.07 8.65 -2.97
N ASP A 207 -7.05 8.23 -3.77
CA ASP A 207 -7.52 6.85 -3.89
C ASP A 207 -6.80 6.08 -5.02
N LYS A 208 -5.90 6.74 -5.76
CA LYS A 208 -5.14 6.13 -6.88
C LYS A 208 -4.38 4.86 -6.49
N ASN A 209 -4.01 4.73 -5.21
CA ASN A 209 -3.27 3.59 -4.67
C ASN A 209 -4.14 2.69 -3.76
N ASP A 210 -5.46 2.74 -3.90
CA ASP A 210 -6.40 2.06 -3.00
C ASP A 210 -6.10 0.58 -2.79
N ARG A 211 -5.82 -0.16 -3.86
CA ARG A 211 -5.47 -1.58 -3.74
C ARG A 211 -4.22 -1.80 -2.89
N SER A 212 -3.19 -0.98 -3.09
CA SER A 212 -1.97 -1.05 -2.28
C SER A 212 -2.27 -0.78 -0.81
N TYR A 213 -3.09 0.23 -0.49
CA TYR A 213 -3.49 0.51 0.89
C TYR A 213 -4.23 -0.66 1.53
N LEU A 214 -5.21 -1.24 0.82
CA LEU A 214 -6.03 -2.33 1.32
C LEU A 214 -5.19 -3.61 1.55
N TYR A 215 -4.31 -3.96 0.62
CA TYR A 215 -3.34 -5.04 0.83
C TYR A 215 -2.36 -4.73 1.97
N GLY A 216 -1.95 -3.47 2.11
CA GLY A 216 -1.14 -2.99 3.23
C GLY A 216 -1.82 -3.21 4.59
N VAL A 217 -3.14 -3.07 4.68
CA VAL A 217 -3.91 -3.38 5.90
C VAL A 217 -3.88 -4.88 6.21
N LEU A 218 -4.08 -5.73 5.20
CA LEU A 218 -3.99 -7.19 5.39
C LEU A 218 -2.60 -7.60 5.86
N HIS A 219 -1.55 -7.03 5.26
CA HIS A 219 -0.18 -7.26 5.70
C HIS A 219 0.06 -6.77 7.13
N PHE A 220 -0.38 -5.56 7.46
CA PHE A 220 -0.23 -4.97 8.81
C PHE A 220 -0.81 -5.87 9.91
N PHE A 221 -1.95 -6.53 9.65
CA PHE A 221 -2.57 -7.47 10.57
C PHE A 221 -2.16 -8.94 10.37
N ASN A 222 -1.12 -9.18 9.57
CA ASN A 222 -0.61 -10.50 9.21
C ASN A 222 -1.72 -11.47 8.74
N ASP A 223 -2.67 -10.96 7.95
CA ASP A 223 -3.79 -11.75 7.42
C ASP A 223 -3.43 -12.36 6.06
N ALA A 224 -3.18 -13.67 6.04
CA ALA A 224 -2.93 -14.42 4.81
C ALA A 224 -4.20 -15.02 4.17
N SER A 225 -5.37 -14.85 4.81
CA SER A 225 -6.59 -15.55 4.38
C SER A 225 -7.17 -15.05 3.05
N TYR A 226 -6.69 -13.91 2.56
CA TYR A 226 -7.08 -13.37 1.25
C TYR A 226 -6.19 -13.86 0.10
N ALA A 227 -5.15 -14.65 0.38
CA ALA A 227 -4.16 -15.09 -0.63
C ALA A 227 -4.79 -15.81 -1.83
N GLY A 228 -5.77 -16.71 -1.60
CA GLY A 228 -6.45 -17.41 -2.70
C GLY A 228 -7.21 -16.46 -3.64
N ILE A 229 -7.86 -15.44 -3.09
CA ILE A 229 -8.55 -14.42 -3.88
C ILE A 229 -7.54 -13.52 -4.60
N ALA A 230 -6.49 -13.08 -3.90
CA ALA A 230 -5.43 -12.26 -4.47
C ALA A 230 -4.70 -12.97 -5.64
N GLN A 231 -4.49 -14.29 -5.54
CA GLN A 231 -3.97 -15.09 -6.65
C GLN A 231 -4.87 -15.03 -7.89
N GLY A 232 -6.19 -15.13 -7.71
CA GLY A 232 -7.16 -14.96 -8.80
C GLY A 232 -7.19 -13.55 -9.40
N GLN A 233 -6.75 -12.55 -8.63
CA GLN A 233 -6.66 -11.14 -9.05
C GLN A 233 -5.26 -10.75 -9.57
N LEU A 234 -4.28 -11.66 -9.54
CA LEU A 234 -2.89 -11.34 -9.88
C LEU A 234 -2.72 -10.87 -11.32
N LEU A 235 -3.51 -11.42 -12.25
CA LEU A 235 -3.49 -11.07 -13.66
C LEU A 235 -4.80 -10.42 -14.06
N ALA A 236 -4.72 -9.20 -14.56
CA ALA A 236 -5.86 -8.54 -15.19
C ALA A 236 -6.25 -9.23 -16.52
N ALA A 237 -7.44 -8.92 -17.03
CA ALA A 237 -7.93 -9.48 -18.29
C ALA A 237 -6.98 -9.18 -19.48
N ASP A 238 -6.35 -8.01 -19.46
CA ASP A 238 -5.39 -7.54 -20.48
C ASP A 238 -3.96 -8.09 -20.29
N GLY A 239 -3.76 -9.01 -19.33
CA GLY A 239 -2.46 -9.63 -19.06
C GLY A 239 -1.55 -8.81 -18.14
N LYS A 240 -1.95 -7.61 -17.69
CA LYS A 240 -1.15 -6.85 -16.73
C LYS A 240 -1.11 -7.52 -15.37
N VAL A 241 0.07 -7.51 -14.76
CA VAL A 241 0.25 -7.96 -13.38
C VAL A 241 -0.20 -6.88 -12.41
N ASP A 242 -1.12 -7.24 -11.52
CA ASP A 242 -1.44 -6.43 -10.35
C ASP A 242 -0.29 -6.47 -9.34
N ARG A 243 0.49 -5.38 -9.30
CA ARG A 243 1.66 -5.24 -8.43
C ARG A 243 1.31 -5.26 -6.95
N ALA A 244 0.12 -4.78 -6.57
CA ALA A 244 -0.30 -4.75 -5.18
C ALA A 244 -0.67 -6.16 -4.71
N ALA A 245 -1.41 -6.90 -5.53
CA ALA A 245 -1.71 -8.32 -5.27
C ALA A 245 -0.43 -9.16 -5.22
N LEU A 246 0.50 -8.96 -6.17
CA LEU A 246 1.79 -9.65 -6.18
C LEU A 246 2.60 -9.38 -4.89
N GLY A 247 2.68 -8.12 -4.46
CA GLY A 247 3.36 -7.74 -3.23
C GLY A 247 2.74 -8.43 -2.00
N TYR A 248 1.41 -8.40 -1.89
CA TYR A 248 0.69 -9.08 -0.82
C TYR A 248 0.95 -10.59 -0.80
N LEU A 249 0.85 -11.27 -1.96
CA LEU A 249 1.10 -12.70 -2.07
C LEU A 249 2.52 -13.06 -1.60
N HIS A 250 3.51 -12.29 -2.04
CA HIS A 250 4.89 -12.50 -1.60
C HIS A 250 5.04 -12.31 -0.08
N MET A 251 4.49 -11.22 0.47
CA MET A 251 4.64 -10.88 1.88
C MET A 251 3.86 -11.82 2.81
N ALA A 252 2.68 -12.29 2.39
CA ALA A 252 1.83 -13.19 3.17
C ALA A 252 2.25 -14.66 3.10
N LEU A 253 2.82 -15.10 1.97
CA LEU A 253 3.13 -16.51 1.70
C LEU A 253 4.63 -16.84 1.70
N GLY A 254 5.51 -15.84 1.57
CA GLY A 254 6.94 -16.06 1.44
C GLY A 254 7.26 -17.03 0.31
N GLU A 255 7.99 -18.11 0.61
CA GLU A 255 8.36 -19.14 -0.37
C GLU A 255 7.15 -19.82 -1.02
N GLN A 256 6.01 -19.92 -0.33
CA GLN A 256 4.78 -20.50 -0.89
C GLN A 256 4.17 -19.65 -2.02
N SER A 257 4.67 -18.42 -2.24
CA SER A 257 4.32 -17.62 -3.42
C SER A 257 5.02 -18.08 -4.71
N VAL A 258 6.12 -18.85 -4.61
CA VAL A 258 6.92 -19.27 -5.78
C VAL A 258 6.09 -20.06 -6.81
N PRO A 259 5.29 -21.07 -6.43
CA PRO A 259 4.43 -21.77 -7.39
C PRO A 259 3.41 -20.84 -8.06
N ILE A 260 2.89 -19.85 -7.33
CA ILE A 260 1.91 -18.90 -7.85
C ILE A 260 2.54 -18.04 -8.94
N VAL A 261 3.70 -17.43 -8.67
CA VAL A 261 4.38 -16.57 -9.66
C VAL A 261 4.96 -17.38 -10.83
N ALA A 262 5.41 -18.61 -10.59
CA ALA A 262 5.90 -19.50 -11.65
C ALA A 262 4.80 -19.96 -12.60
N ASN A 263 3.58 -20.17 -12.09
CA ASN A 263 2.41 -20.47 -12.91
C ASN A 263 1.95 -19.22 -13.67
N ALA A 264 1.86 -18.07 -13.00
CA ALA A 264 1.49 -16.81 -13.63
C ALA A 264 2.44 -16.45 -14.78
N TYR A 265 3.75 -16.64 -14.62
CA TYR A 265 4.77 -16.33 -15.64
C TYR A 265 4.59 -17.10 -16.96
N GLN A 266 3.89 -18.23 -16.93
CA GLN A 266 3.61 -19.05 -18.11
C GLN A 266 2.35 -18.62 -18.86
N ASP A 267 1.60 -17.63 -18.34
CA ASP A 267 0.39 -17.13 -18.99
C ASP A 267 0.75 -16.48 -20.34
N PRO A 268 0.16 -16.95 -21.45
CA PRO A 268 0.49 -16.46 -22.79
C PRO A 268 0.13 -14.99 -23.02
N ARG A 269 -0.69 -14.38 -22.15
CA ARG A 269 -1.01 -12.95 -22.21
C ARG A 269 0.15 -12.07 -21.74
N LEU A 270 1.10 -12.63 -21.00
CA LEU A 270 2.31 -11.91 -20.57
C LEU A 270 3.30 -11.85 -21.74
N THR A 271 3.32 -10.74 -22.46
CA THR A 271 4.18 -10.57 -23.64
C THR A 271 5.33 -9.58 -23.45
N ASP A 272 5.27 -8.75 -22.40
CA ASP A 272 6.19 -7.64 -22.19
C ASP A 272 6.98 -7.75 -20.88
N ALA A 273 8.08 -7.01 -20.81
CA ALA A 273 8.95 -6.98 -19.65
C ALA A 273 8.25 -6.49 -18.38
N ALA A 274 7.42 -5.45 -18.48
CA ALA A 274 6.78 -4.83 -17.33
C ALA A 274 5.80 -5.76 -16.63
N SER A 275 5.30 -6.78 -17.33
CA SER A 275 4.44 -7.82 -16.77
C SER A 275 5.23 -9.06 -16.30
N LYS A 276 6.35 -9.43 -16.95
CA LYS A 276 7.13 -10.63 -16.59
C LYS A 276 8.20 -10.44 -15.51
N GLU A 277 8.97 -9.36 -15.60
CA GLU A 277 10.03 -9.00 -14.64
C GLU A 277 9.59 -9.06 -13.15
N PRO A 278 8.37 -8.65 -12.77
CA PRO A 278 7.95 -8.60 -11.37
C PRO A 278 7.79 -9.98 -10.76
N LEU A 279 7.24 -10.91 -11.55
CA LEU A 279 7.05 -12.30 -11.17
C LEU A 279 8.43 -12.97 -10.98
N ALA A 280 9.36 -12.71 -11.90
CA ALA A 280 10.74 -13.19 -11.80
C ALA A 280 11.46 -12.62 -10.57
N ARG A 281 11.20 -11.36 -10.23
CA ARG A 281 11.78 -10.70 -9.05
C ARG A 281 11.30 -11.30 -7.73
N VAL A 282 10.04 -11.76 -7.65
CA VAL A 282 9.57 -12.51 -6.46
C VAL A 282 10.31 -13.84 -6.31
N ALA A 283 10.48 -14.59 -7.41
CA ALA A 283 11.21 -15.84 -7.38
C ALA A 283 12.70 -15.64 -7.06
N LEU A 284 13.31 -14.53 -7.48
CA LEU A 284 14.72 -14.21 -7.22
C LEU A 284 15.09 -14.31 -5.73
N ALA A 285 14.19 -13.91 -4.83
CA ALA A 285 14.42 -14.00 -3.38
C ALA A 285 14.70 -15.44 -2.91
N PHE A 286 14.23 -16.45 -3.64
CA PHE A 286 14.31 -17.87 -3.29
C PHE A 286 15.25 -18.68 -4.21
N VAL A 287 15.95 -18.04 -5.15
CA VAL A 287 16.97 -18.71 -5.96
C VAL A 287 18.10 -19.20 -5.05
N GLY A 288 18.34 -20.51 -5.01
CA GLY A 288 19.31 -21.17 -4.12
C GLY A 288 18.74 -21.73 -2.82
N THR A 289 17.45 -21.51 -2.56
CA THR A 289 16.71 -22.19 -1.48
C THR A 289 15.51 -22.96 -2.01
N ASN A 290 14.99 -22.62 -3.20
CA ASN A 290 13.84 -23.25 -3.83
C ASN A 290 14.14 -23.66 -5.29
N PRO A 291 14.05 -24.95 -5.63
CA PRO A 291 14.33 -25.43 -6.99
C PRO A 291 13.40 -24.88 -8.07
N GLN A 292 12.13 -24.59 -7.76
CA GLN A 292 11.20 -24.00 -8.71
C GLN A 292 11.54 -22.53 -9.00
N ALA A 293 12.03 -21.79 -7.99
CA ALA A 293 12.54 -20.44 -8.17
C ALA A 293 13.79 -20.43 -9.08
N GLU A 294 14.68 -21.40 -8.93
CA GLU A 294 15.85 -21.57 -9.81
C GLU A 294 15.44 -21.87 -11.26
N GLN A 295 14.47 -22.77 -11.46
CA GLN A 295 13.92 -23.05 -12.79
C GLN A 295 13.31 -21.80 -13.41
N MET A 296 12.55 -21.03 -12.63
CA MET A 296 11.94 -19.78 -13.07
C MET A 296 12.99 -18.73 -13.43
N PHE A 297 14.02 -18.55 -12.59
CA PHE A 297 15.16 -17.67 -12.89
C PHE A 297 15.84 -18.06 -14.20
N GLY A 298 16.09 -19.36 -14.42
CA GLY A 298 16.66 -19.86 -15.67
C GLY A 298 15.79 -19.59 -16.89
N LYS A 299 14.46 -19.64 -16.76
CA LYS A 299 13.52 -19.23 -17.82
C LYS A 299 13.60 -17.72 -18.07
N ALA A 300 13.55 -16.91 -17.02
CA ALA A 300 13.61 -15.45 -17.11
C ALA A 300 14.90 -14.95 -17.76
N VAL A 301 16.04 -15.55 -17.43
CA VAL A 301 17.35 -15.22 -18.02
C VAL A 301 17.41 -15.45 -19.54
N ARG A 302 16.58 -16.37 -20.05
CA ARG A 302 16.51 -16.72 -21.49
C ARG A 302 15.30 -16.10 -22.19
N ASP A 303 14.48 -15.33 -21.47
CA ASP A 303 13.22 -14.81 -21.99
C ASP A 303 13.49 -13.60 -22.90
N PRO A 304 13.17 -13.65 -24.19
CA PRO A 304 13.38 -12.51 -25.10
C PRO A 304 12.62 -11.26 -24.66
N ALA A 305 11.49 -11.41 -23.95
CA ALA A 305 10.73 -10.28 -23.44
C ALA A 305 11.47 -9.52 -22.33
N LEU A 306 12.49 -10.12 -21.69
CA LEU A 306 13.31 -9.51 -20.64
C LEU A 306 14.68 -9.03 -21.13
N ALA A 307 14.99 -9.17 -22.43
CA ALA A 307 16.28 -8.79 -22.98
C ALA A 307 16.67 -7.33 -22.67
N GLY A 308 17.96 -7.10 -22.42
CA GLY A 308 18.49 -5.77 -22.08
C GLY A 308 18.48 -5.50 -20.58
N GLU A 309 17.97 -4.34 -20.17
CA GLU A 309 18.03 -3.88 -18.78
C GLU A 309 17.28 -4.79 -17.78
N PRO A 310 16.07 -5.30 -18.05
CA PRO A 310 15.31 -6.09 -17.08
C PRO A 310 16.06 -7.35 -16.61
N VAL A 311 16.56 -8.15 -17.56
CA VAL A 311 17.31 -9.37 -17.23
C VAL A 311 18.68 -9.06 -16.60
N ARG A 312 19.34 -7.98 -17.02
CA ARG A 312 20.59 -7.51 -16.41
C ARG A 312 20.38 -7.22 -14.93
N ASN A 313 19.37 -6.42 -14.60
CA ASN A 313 19.07 -6.06 -13.22
C ASN A 313 18.68 -7.30 -12.39
N LEU A 314 17.90 -8.24 -12.97
CA LEU A 314 17.55 -9.50 -12.30
C LEU A 314 18.78 -10.35 -11.93
N VAL A 315 19.77 -10.43 -12.82
CA VAL A 315 21.02 -11.18 -12.60
C VAL A 315 21.93 -10.46 -11.61
N GLU A 316 22.16 -9.16 -11.80
CA GLU A 316 22.97 -8.35 -10.87
C GLU A 316 22.38 -8.40 -9.45
N ASP A 317 21.05 -8.50 -9.33
CA ASP A 317 20.36 -8.56 -8.06
C ASP A 317 20.46 -9.90 -7.29
N LEU A 318 21.17 -10.91 -7.83
CA LEU A 318 21.45 -12.17 -7.13
C LEU A 318 22.25 -11.97 -5.84
N ASN A 319 23.03 -10.88 -5.72
CA ASN A 319 23.72 -10.51 -4.49
C ASN A 319 22.86 -9.64 -3.56
N GLN A 320 21.62 -9.32 -3.95
CA GLN A 320 20.75 -8.38 -3.24
C GLN A 320 19.58 -9.05 -2.52
N ASN A 321 18.72 -9.71 -3.30
CA ASN A 321 17.43 -10.21 -2.80
C ASN A 321 17.59 -11.48 -1.96
N GLY A 322 16.78 -11.66 -0.93
CA GLY A 322 16.87 -12.84 -0.05
C GLY A 322 17.95 -12.78 1.04
N PHE A 323 18.78 -11.73 1.06
CA PHE A 323 19.73 -11.49 2.15
C PHE A 323 19.16 -10.51 3.17
N ALA A 324 19.24 -10.85 4.46
CA ALA A 324 18.79 -9.95 5.53
C ALA A 324 19.70 -8.71 5.66
N ASN A 325 21.03 -8.92 5.62
CA ASN A 325 22.01 -7.84 5.64
C ASN A 325 23.29 -8.21 4.88
N ARG A 326 23.49 -7.62 3.71
CA ARG A 326 24.64 -7.91 2.83
C ARG A 326 26.01 -7.50 3.39
N ARG A 327 26.02 -6.68 4.45
CA ARG A 327 27.25 -6.25 5.13
C ARG A 327 27.60 -7.17 6.29
N VAL A 328 26.63 -7.89 6.85
CA VAL A 328 26.77 -8.79 7.99
C VAL A 328 26.00 -10.06 7.68
N LEU A 329 26.68 -11.02 7.02
CA LEU A 329 26.05 -12.26 6.62
C LEU A 329 25.84 -13.18 7.81
N THR A 330 24.62 -13.70 7.94
CA THR A 330 24.33 -14.85 8.81
C THR A 330 24.89 -16.14 8.20
N PRO A 331 24.97 -17.26 8.95
CA PRO A 331 25.34 -18.56 8.38
C PRO A 331 24.42 -19.02 7.23
N GLU A 332 23.14 -18.64 7.26
CA GLU A 332 22.19 -18.88 6.17
C GLU A 332 22.54 -18.06 4.93
N ASP A 333 22.83 -16.77 5.12
CA ASP A 333 23.28 -15.89 4.04
C ASP A 333 24.58 -16.39 3.40
N VAL A 334 25.52 -16.93 4.18
CA VAL A 334 26.77 -17.52 3.64
C VAL A 334 26.48 -18.73 2.75
N ARG A 335 25.54 -19.60 3.14
CA ARG A 335 25.12 -20.75 2.31
C ARG A 335 24.47 -20.27 1.01
N LEU A 336 23.56 -19.30 1.11
CA LEU A 336 22.88 -18.72 -0.05
C LEU A 336 23.87 -18.05 -1.02
N ALA A 337 24.80 -17.25 -0.50
CA ALA A 337 25.81 -16.57 -1.31
C ALA A 337 26.76 -17.57 -2.00
N THR A 338 27.16 -18.64 -1.30
CA THR A 338 27.97 -19.72 -1.88
C THR A 338 27.23 -20.41 -3.03
N PHE A 339 25.95 -20.76 -2.83
CA PHE A 339 25.14 -21.36 -3.89
C PHE A 339 25.05 -20.44 -5.11
N ARG A 340 24.71 -19.17 -4.89
CA ARG A 340 24.55 -18.21 -5.98
C ARG A 340 25.86 -17.91 -6.69
N LEU A 341 27.00 -17.94 -5.98
CA LEU A 341 28.31 -17.82 -6.61
C LEU A 341 28.53 -18.96 -7.62
N ALA A 342 28.34 -20.21 -7.19
CA ALA A 342 28.45 -21.37 -8.07
C ALA A 342 27.46 -21.30 -9.26
N LEU A 343 26.25 -20.80 -9.02
CA LEU A 343 25.26 -20.56 -10.08
C LEU A 343 25.78 -19.55 -11.11
N THR A 344 26.32 -18.41 -10.67
CA THR A 344 26.88 -17.41 -11.60
C THR A 344 28.06 -17.97 -12.41
N GLU A 345 28.94 -18.75 -11.79
CA GLU A 345 30.05 -19.43 -12.47
C GLU A 345 29.54 -20.39 -13.55
N GLN A 346 28.51 -21.17 -13.25
CA GLN A 346 27.87 -22.07 -14.21
C GLN A 346 27.28 -21.31 -15.41
N TYR A 347 26.60 -20.18 -15.17
CA TYR A 347 26.01 -19.36 -16.25
C TYR A 347 27.08 -18.70 -17.11
N LEU A 348 28.21 -18.26 -16.56
CA LEU A 348 29.33 -17.69 -17.32
C LEU A 348 29.94 -18.69 -18.32
N GLN A 349 29.78 -20.00 -18.11
CA GLN A 349 30.21 -21.04 -19.05
C GLN A 349 29.17 -21.33 -20.15
N GLN A 350 27.96 -20.76 -20.08
CA GLN A 350 26.91 -21.06 -21.05
C GLN A 350 27.13 -20.27 -22.36
N PRO A 351 27.02 -20.92 -23.54
CA PRO A 351 27.23 -20.25 -24.82
C PRO A 351 26.34 -19.02 -25.03
N PHE A 352 25.07 -19.09 -24.62
CA PHE A 352 24.13 -17.98 -24.79
C PHE A 352 24.48 -16.76 -23.92
N VAL A 353 25.13 -16.98 -22.76
CA VAL A 353 25.64 -15.89 -21.89
C VAL A 353 26.91 -15.31 -22.50
N GLN A 354 27.81 -16.14 -23.02
CA GLN A 354 29.05 -15.66 -23.66
C GLN A 354 28.77 -14.85 -24.95
N SER A 355 27.71 -15.20 -25.67
CA SER A 355 27.28 -14.45 -26.87
C SER A 355 26.55 -13.14 -26.55
N ASP A 356 26.01 -12.97 -25.34
CA ASP A 356 25.30 -11.77 -24.92
C ASP A 356 26.16 -10.93 -23.96
N LYS A 357 26.68 -9.80 -24.47
CA LYS A 357 27.54 -8.90 -23.68
C LYS A 357 26.86 -8.35 -22.42
N THR A 358 25.54 -8.17 -22.44
CA THR A 358 24.76 -7.66 -21.31
C THR A 358 24.70 -8.73 -20.22
N LEU A 359 24.32 -9.95 -20.58
CA LEU A 359 24.27 -11.07 -19.64
C LEU A 359 25.65 -11.44 -19.10
N SER A 360 26.66 -11.51 -19.97
CA SER A 360 28.04 -11.81 -19.55
C SER A 360 28.55 -10.83 -18.50
N ARG A 361 28.31 -9.52 -18.71
CA ARG A 361 28.67 -8.48 -17.73
C ARG A 361 27.87 -8.60 -16.43
N ALA A 362 26.56 -8.84 -16.53
CA ALA A 362 25.68 -8.97 -15.37
C ALA A 362 26.11 -10.14 -14.47
N PHE A 363 26.34 -11.32 -15.05
CA PHE A 363 26.79 -12.49 -14.30
C PHE A 363 28.19 -12.30 -13.71
N ALA A 364 29.11 -11.64 -14.43
CA ALA A 364 30.44 -11.33 -13.91
C ALA A 364 30.40 -10.36 -12.72
N GLU A 365 29.54 -9.34 -12.76
CA GLU A 365 29.38 -8.40 -11.64
C GLU A 365 28.73 -9.08 -10.42
N ALA A 366 27.66 -9.87 -10.63
CA ALA A 366 27.04 -10.65 -9.56
C ALA A 366 28.05 -11.62 -8.90
N ASN A 367 28.86 -12.33 -9.70
CA ASN A 367 29.90 -13.23 -9.23
C ASN A 367 30.94 -12.49 -8.36
N LYS A 368 31.46 -11.36 -8.87
CA LYS A 368 32.42 -10.51 -8.16
C LYS A 368 31.87 -10.02 -6.83
N ASP A 369 30.63 -9.57 -6.79
CA ASP A 369 30.03 -9.05 -5.56
C ASP A 369 29.76 -10.15 -4.53
N LEU A 370 29.27 -11.31 -4.96
CA LEU A 370 29.08 -12.50 -4.11
C LEU A 370 30.41 -12.97 -3.52
N THR A 371 31.47 -13.00 -4.33
CA THR A 371 32.83 -13.31 -3.86
C THR A 371 33.27 -12.31 -2.78
N GLY A 372 33.08 -11.01 -3.02
CA GLY A 372 33.41 -9.98 -2.04
C GLY A 372 32.58 -10.08 -0.76
N MET A 373 31.31 -10.48 -0.85
CA MET A 373 30.45 -10.74 0.32
C MET A 373 30.99 -11.89 1.18
N LEU A 374 31.37 -13.01 0.55
CA LEU A 374 31.91 -14.19 1.24
C LEU A 374 33.28 -13.91 1.87
N GLN A 375 34.18 -13.19 1.18
CA GLN A 375 35.50 -12.83 1.72
C GLN A 375 35.39 -11.94 2.96
N ARG A 376 34.46 -10.96 2.95
CA ARG A 376 34.20 -10.14 4.14
C ARG A 376 33.68 -10.98 5.30
N ALA A 377 32.79 -11.93 5.04
CA ALA A 377 32.26 -12.82 6.06
C ALA A 377 33.34 -13.76 6.67
N SER A 378 34.34 -14.15 5.89
CA SER A 378 35.46 -14.99 6.36
C SER A 378 36.62 -14.20 6.98
N GLY A 379 36.54 -12.87 7.06
CA GLY A 379 37.65 -12.01 7.52
C GLY A 379 38.84 -11.96 6.55
N ALA A 380 38.68 -12.42 5.30
CA ALA A 380 39.72 -12.35 4.28
C ALA A 380 39.82 -10.93 3.71
N ALA A 381 41.04 -10.43 3.52
CA ALA A 381 41.26 -9.12 2.90
C ALA A 381 40.63 -9.09 1.49
N PRO A 382 39.95 -7.99 1.10
CA PRO A 382 39.37 -7.88 -0.24
C PRO A 382 40.48 -7.95 -1.31
N PRO A 383 40.18 -8.40 -2.54
CA PRO A 383 41.17 -8.49 -3.59
C PRO A 383 41.62 -7.07 -3.91
N LEU A 384 42.94 -6.83 -3.86
CA LEU A 384 43.52 -5.55 -4.24
C LEU A 384 43.04 -5.22 -5.67
N LYS A 385 42.42 -4.05 -5.84
CA LYS A 385 42.14 -3.51 -7.17
C LYS A 385 43.49 -3.31 -7.85
N VAL A 386 43.92 -4.26 -8.67
CA VAL A 386 45.09 -4.11 -9.53
C VAL A 386 44.72 -3.02 -10.54
N LYS A 387 45.18 -1.79 -10.30
CA LYS A 387 45.24 -0.76 -11.33
C LYS A 387 46.15 -1.32 -12.42
N VAL A 388 45.56 -1.70 -13.55
CA VAL A 388 46.32 -1.94 -14.77
C VAL A 388 47.03 -0.61 -15.09
N PRO A 389 48.38 -0.56 -15.11
CA PRO A 389 49.08 0.66 -15.48
C PRO A 389 48.72 1.01 -16.92
N ALA A 390 48.38 2.28 -17.15
CA ALA A 390 48.28 2.82 -18.50
C ALA A 390 49.65 2.61 -19.17
N ASN A 391 49.64 1.93 -20.31
CA ASN A 391 50.84 1.73 -21.13
C ASN A 391 51.36 3.11 -21.61
N PRO A 392 52.69 3.28 -21.71
CA PRO A 392 53.32 4.56 -22.04
C PRO A 392 52.99 5.08 -23.44
#